data_AF-A0A3D5NXD3-F1
#
_entry.id   AF-A0A3D5NXD3-F1
#
_cell.length_a   1.000
_cell.length_b   1.000
_cell.length_c   1.000
_cell.angle_alpha   90.00
_cell.angle_beta   90.00
_cell.angle_gamma   90.00
#
_symmetry.space_group_name_H-M   'P 1'
#
loop_
_entity.id
_entity.type
_entity.pdbx_description
1 polymer ?
#
loop_
_entity_poly.entity_id
_entity_poly.type
_entity_poly.pdbx_seq_one_letter_code
_entity_poly.pdbx_strand_id
1 'polypeptide(L)'
;MKTVIQVKKMTPGIMRAVQFCVTAILLIQCSTGPGSQSTDQSQNRYESVIQNFEKLDQETPVSPGAILFVGSSSIRMWRTLETDFPEYRVINRGFGGSELSDVLHYFDRVV
;
A
#
# COMPACT_ATOMS: atom_id res chain seq x y z
N MET A 1 -24.09 12.89 58.00
CA MET A 1 -23.72 13.92 57.01
C MET A 1 -23.91 13.33 55.61
N LYS A 2 -25.00 13.66 54.91
CA LYS A 2 -25.27 13.22 53.54
C LYS A 2 -25.73 14.43 52.74
N THR A 3 -24.90 14.90 51.81
CA THR A 3 -25.20 16.05 50.94
C THR A 3 -25.92 15.54 49.70
N VAL A 4 -27.20 15.93 49.57
CA VAL A 4 -28.03 15.64 48.39
C VAL A 4 -27.72 16.70 47.33
N ILE A 5 -27.13 16.26 46.21
CA ILE A 5 -26.89 17.09 45.03
C ILE A 5 -28.22 17.33 44.32
N GLN A 6 -28.65 18.59 44.27
CA GLN A 6 -29.82 19.03 43.51
C GLN A 6 -29.46 19.13 42.02
N VAL A 7 -30.02 18.23 41.21
CA VAL A 7 -29.92 18.28 39.74
C VAL A 7 -30.76 19.45 39.24
N LYS A 8 -30.08 20.51 38.79
CA LYS A 8 -30.70 21.71 38.22
C LYS A 8 -31.42 21.36 36.93
N LYS A 9 -32.75 21.50 36.93
CA LYS A 9 -33.62 21.29 35.76
C LYS A 9 -33.19 22.20 34.61
N MET A 10 -32.88 21.59 33.48
CA MET A 10 -32.40 22.22 32.25
C MET A 10 -33.59 22.81 31.46
N THR A 11 -33.56 24.11 31.20
CA THR A 11 -34.62 24.89 30.54
C THR A 11 -34.65 24.65 29.02
N PRO A 12 -35.83 24.70 28.35
CA PRO A 12 -36.03 24.21 26.97
C PRO A 12 -35.38 25.07 25.86
N GLY A 13 -34.73 26.19 26.21
CA GLY A 13 -34.01 27.03 25.24
C GLY A 13 -32.69 26.43 24.75
N ILE A 14 -32.02 25.62 25.57
CA ILE A 14 -30.73 25.00 25.23
C ILE A 14 -30.93 23.87 24.20
N MET A 15 -32.09 23.21 24.22
CA MET A 15 -32.41 22.08 23.34
C MET A 15 -32.67 22.51 21.88
N ARG A 16 -33.13 23.76 21.65
CA ARG A 16 -33.31 24.31 20.31
C ARG A 16 -31.98 24.73 19.66
N ALA A 17 -31.04 25.24 20.45
CA ALA A 17 -29.72 25.62 19.95
C ALA A 17 -28.86 24.40 19.56
N VAL A 18 -28.95 23.30 20.33
CA VAL A 18 -28.24 22.05 20.00
C VAL A 18 -28.82 21.39 18.74
N GLN A 19 -30.15 21.45 18.54
CA GLN A 19 -30.81 20.90 17.35
C GLN A 19 -30.35 21.59 16.05
N PHE A 20 -30.22 22.92 16.06
CA PHE A 20 -29.72 23.66 14.89
C PHE A 20 -28.24 23.40 14.60
N CYS A 21 -27.42 23.16 15.63
CA CYS A 21 -26.01 22.77 15.44
C CYS A 21 -25.84 21.35 14.89
N VAL A 22 -26.71 20.40 15.24
CA VAL A 22 -26.60 19.01 14.76
C VAL A 22 -27.11 18.86 13.31
N THR A 23 -28.12 19.64 12.90
CA THR A 23 -28.64 19.59 11.52
C THR A 23 -27.74 20.25 10.48
N ALA A 24 -26.90 21.21 10.87
CA ALA A 24 -25.93 21.84 9.97
C ALA A 24 -24.67 20.97 9.71
N ILE A 25 -24.43 19.96 10.55
CA ILE A 25 -23.25 19.08 10.45
C ILE A 25 -23.52 17.86 9.54
N LEU A 26 -24.79 17.51 9.28
CA LEU A 26 -25.15 16.31 8.51
C LEU A 26 -25.34 16.53 6.99
N LEU A 27 -25.21 17.76 6.48
CA LEU A 27 -25.32 18.08 5.04
C LEU A 27 -23.96 18.34 4.36
N ILE A 28 -22.84 18.12 5.06
CA ILE A 28 -21.47 18.30 4.54
C ILE A 28 -20.71 16.97 4.56
N GLN A 29 -21.33 15.89 4.08
CA GLN A 29 -20.67 14.60 3.83
C GLN A 29 -21.10 14.06 2.46
N CYS A 30 -21.20 14.93 1.44
CA CYS A 30 -21.14 14.53 0.04
C CYS A 30 -19.89 15.14 -0.57
N SER A 31 -18.75 14.64 -0.12
CA SER A 31 -17.50 14.76 -0.84
C SER A 31 -16.99 13.34 -1.00
N THR A 32 -17.50 12.66 -2.03
CA THR A 32 -16.71 11.67 -2.77
C THR A 32 -15.40 12.37 -3.15
N GLY A 33 -14.40 12.23 -2.28
CA GLY A 33 -13.06 12.67 -2.58
C GLY A 33 -12.58 11.88 -3.80
N PRO A 34 -11.94 12.52 -4.79
CA PRO A 34 -11.25 11.77 -5.82
C PRO A 34 -10.27 10.83 -5.12
N GLY A 35 -10.34 9.54 -5.47
CA GLY A 35 -9.42 8.53 -4.95
C GLY A 35 -7.99 9.04 -5.07
N SER A 36 -7.24 8.96 -3.97
CA SER A 36 -5.87 9.44 -3.86
C SER A 36 -5.02 9.00 -5.05
N GLN A 37 -4.78 9.90 -6.00
CA GLN A 37 -3.81 9.70 -7.06
C GLN A 37 -2.43 10.04 -6.50
N SER A 38 -1.69 9.02 -6.06
CA SER A 38 -0.27 9.11 -5.72
C SER A 38 0.62 8.97 -6.98
N THR A 39 0.28 9.62 -8.09
CA THR A 39 0.62 9.08 -9.43
C THR A 39 1.92 9.57 -10.08
N ASP A 40 2.99 9.91 -9.35
CA ASP A 40 4.29 10.09 -10.05
C ASP A 40 5.51 9.71 -9.21
N GLN A 41 5.68 10.31 -8.03
CA GLN A 41 6.81 9.95 -7.15
C GLN A 41 6.68 8.55 -6.54
N SER A 42 5.46 8.05 -6.30
CA SER A 42 5.27 6.70 -5.78
C SER A 42 5.45 5.61 -6.85
N GLN A 43 5.08 5.92 -8.10
CA GLN A 43 5.19 5.00 -9.23
C GLN A 43 6.66 4.70 -9.53
N ASN A 44 7.51 5.73 -9.58
CA ASN A 44 8.94 5.59 -9.87
C ASN A 44 9.80 5.12 -8.69
N ARG A 45 9.21 4.76 -7.55
CA ARG A 45 9.94 4.36 -6.34
C ARG A 45 10.90 3.19 -6.57
N TYR A 46 10.54 2.28 -7.47
CA TYR A 46 11.30 1.05 -7.74
C TYR A 46 12.14 1.12 -9.02
N GLU A 47 12.15 2.26 -9.72
CA GLU A 47 12.83 2.41 -11.01
C GLU A 47 14.30 1.99 -10.96
N SER A 48 15.03 2.39 -9.92
CA SER A 48 16.44 2.02 -9.75
C SER A 48 16.65 0.51 -9.58
N VAL A 49 15.68 -0.17 -8.99
CA VAL A 49 15.70 -1.63 -8.82
C VAL A 49 15.43 -2.31 -10.17
N ILE A 50 14.47 -1.79 -10.95
CA ILE A 50 14.15 -2.31 -12.28
C ILE A 50 15.35 -2.16 -13.22
N GLN A 51 15.98 -0.99 -13.24
CA GLN A 51 17.20 -0.74 -14.04
C GLN A 51 18.34 -1.68 -13.65
N ASN A 52 18.45 -2.05 -12.38
CA ASN A 52 19.44 -3.03 -11.96
C ASN A 52 19.14 -4.44 -12.52
N PHE A 53 17.87 -4.85 -12.61
CA PHE A 53 17.53 -6.12 -13.27
C PHE A 53 17.83 -6.06 -14.77
N GLU A 54 17.44 -4.98 -15.44
CA GLU A 54 17.73 -4.79 -16.88
C GLU A 54 19.23 -4.84 -17.16
N LYS A 55 20.04 -4.23 -16.29
CA LYS A 55 21.49 -4.30 -16.37
C LYS A 55 22.00 -5.74 -16.17
N LEU A 56 21.50 -6.46 -15.17
CA LEU A 56 21.89 -7.85 -14.93
C LEU A 56 21.53 -8.76 -16.11
N ASP A 57 20.40 -8.50 -16.77
CA ASP A 57 19.97 -9.25 -17.95
C ASP A 57 20.88 -8.98 -19.16
N GLN A 58 21.37 -7.74 -19.30
CA GLN A 58 22.36 -7.39 -20.33
C GLN A 58 23.73 -8.02 -20.06
N GLU A 59 24.18 -8.01 -18.80
CA GLU A 59 25.48 -8.57 -18.40
C GLU A 59 25.49 -10.10 -18.37
N THR A 60 24.38 -10.71 -17.95
CA THR A 60 24.20 -12.16 -17.81
C THR A 60 22.88 -12.59 -18.46
N PRO A 61 22.87 -12.83 -19.78
CA PRO A 61 21.67 -13.24 -20.48
C PRO A 61 21.04 -14.49 -19.87
N VAL A 62 19.74 -14.40 -19.59
CA VAL A 62 18.98 -15.50 -19.00
C VAL A 62 18.86 -16.64 -20.02
N SER A 63 19.36 -17.83 -19.64
CA SER A 63 19.19 -19.02 -20.47
C SER A 63 17.70 -19.41 -20.54
N PRO A 64 17.19 -19.85 -21.71
CA PRO A 64 15.83 -20.35 -21.83
C PRO A 64 15.53 -21.44 -20.80
N GLY A 65 14.33 -21.40 -20.20
CA GLY A 65 13.89 -22.37 -19.20
C GLY A 65 14.26 -22.03 -17.75
N ALA A 66 14.79 -20.84 -17.48
CA ALA A 66 14.93 -20.35 -16.12
C ALA A 66 13.56 -19.99 -15.51
N ILE A 67 13.41 -20.23 -14.20
CA ILE A 67 12.22 -19.89 -13.42
C ILE A 67 12.46 -18.56 -12.72
N LEU A 68 11.63 -17.58 -13.03
CA LEU A 68 11.68 -16.26 -12.43
C LEU A 68 10.72 -16.15 -11.23
N PHE A 69 11.23 -15.72 -10.10
CA PHE A 69 10.45 -15.40 -8.90
C PHE A 69 10.35 -13.89 -8.74
N VAL A 70 9.11 -13.37 -8.74
CA VAL A 70 8.77 -11.96 -8.54
C VAL A 70 7.87 -11.80 -7.32
N GLY A 71 8.02 -10.68 -6.62
CA GLY A 71 7.18 -10.38 -5.46
C GLY A 71 7.85 -9.40 -4.50
N SER A 72 7.32 -9.35 -3.28
CA SER A 72 7.73 -8.39 -2.28
C SER A 72 8.91 -8.89 -1.43
N SER A 73 9.00 -8.44 -0.17
CA SER A 73 10.09 -8.76 0.75
C SER A 73 10.34 -10.27 0.93
N SER A 74 9.29 -11.11 0.93
CA SER A 74 9.42 -12.56 1.06
C SER A 74 10.24 -13.18 -0.08
N ILE A 75 9.98 -12.75 -1.32
CA ILE A 75 10.75 -13.21 -2.48
C ILE A 75 12.15 -12.61 -2.43
N ARG A 76 12.27 -11.28 -2.25
CA ARG A 76 13.57 -10.59 -2.22
C ARG A 76 14.56 -11.18 -1.19
N MET A 77 14.05 -11.62 -0.04
CA MET A 77 14.87 -12.14 1.06
C MET A 77 15.12 -13.65 0.98
N TRP A 78 14.59 -14.33 -0.04
CA TRP A 78 14.83 -15.75 -0.26
C TRP A 78 16.23 -16.00 -0.82
N ARG A 79 17.22 -16.03 0.08
CA ARG A 79 18.65 -16.18 -0.27
C ARG A 79 19.05 -17.60 -0.65
N THR A 80 18.29 -18.59 -0.22
CA THR A 80 18.53 -20.02 -0.47
C THR A 80 17.83 -20.54 -1.73
N LEU A 81 17.26 -19.67 -2.56
CA LEU A 81 16.45 -20.05 -3.72
C LEU A 81 17.15 -21.08 -4.63
N GLU A 82 18.44 -20.88 -4.91
CA GLU A 82 19.24 -21.81 -5.73
C GLU A 82 19.44 -23.17 -5.07
N THR A 83 19.59 -23.21 -3.75
CA THR A 83 19.74 -24.45 -2.97
C THR A 83 18.41 -25.19 -2.83
N ASP A 84 17.30 -24.45 -2.73
CA ASP A 84 15.96 -25.00 -2.58
C ASP A 84 15.41 -25.56 -3.90
N PHE A 85 15.91 -25.07 -5.04
CA PHE A 85 15.58 -25.55 -6.39
C PHE A 85 16.84 -25.96 -7.18
N PRO A 86 17.58 -27.00 -6.73
CA PRO A 86 18.91 -27.31 -7.28
C PRO A 86 18.87 -27.84 -8.72
N GLU A 87 17.72 -28.37 -9.16
CA GLU A 87 17.52 -28.90 -10.51
C GLU A 87 17.11 -27.81 -11.52
N TYR A 88 16.77 -26.61 -11.03
CA TYR A 88 16.25 -25.53 -11.86
C TYR A 88 17.18 -24.33 -11.81
N ARG A 89 17.29 -23.65 -12.95
CA ARG A 89 17.89 -22.32 -13.00
C ARG A 89 16.84 -21.34 -12.50
N VAL A 90 17.08 -20.74 -11.34
CA VAL A 90 16.12 -19.83 -10.70
C VAL A 90 16.67 -18.41 -10.65
N ILE A 91 15.77 -17.43 -10.72
CA ILE A 91 16.11 -16.00 -10.69
C ILE A 91 15.23 -15.32 -9.66
N ASN A 92 15.83 -14.48 -8.81
CA ASN A 92 15.13 -13.68 -7.82
C ASN A 92 15.05 -12.22 -8.25
N ARG A 93 13.85 -11.76 -8.65
CA ARG A 93 13.56 -10.35 -8.91
C ARG A 93 12.55 -9.79 -7.91
N GLY A 94 12.73 -10.09 -6.62
CA GLY A 94 11.89 -9.50 -5.57
C GLY A 94 12.26 -8.06 -5.23
N PHE A 95 11.28 -7.16 -5.08
CA PHE A 95 11.47 -5.78 -4.65
C PHE A 95 10.91 -5.55 -3.23
N GLY A 96 11.64 -4.83 -2.39
CA GLY A 96 11.27 -4.72 -0.97
C GLY A 96 10.10 -3.76 -0.76
N GLY A 97 9.04 -4.23 -0.10
CA GLY A 97 7.88 -3.40 0.24
C GLY A 97 7.00 -3.02 -0.95
N SER A 98 7.11 -3.75 -2.07
CA SER A 98 6.20 -3.63 -3.20
C SER A 98 4.90 -4.39 -2.97
N GLU A 99 3.83 -3.92 -3.60
CA GLU A 99 2.56 -4.61 -3.74
C GLU A 99 2.43 -5.26 -5.12
N LEU A 100 1.38 -6.05 -5.33
CA LEU A 100 1.12 -6.67 -6.63
C LEU A 100 0.93 -5.64 -7.74
N SER A 101 0.32 -4.49 -7.43
CA SER A 101 0.15 -3.38 -8.38
C SER A 101 1.49 -2.84 -8.90
N ASP A 102 2.52 -2.81 -8.05
CA ASP A 102 3.85 -2.34 -8.45
C ASP A 102 4.52 -3.36 -9.39
N VAL A 103 4.36 -4.66 -9.11
CA VAL A 103 4.84 -5.73 -10.00
C VAL A 103 4.16 -5.63 -11.37
N LEU A 104 2.84 -5.42 -11.38
CA LEU A 104 2.07 -5.27 -12.63
C LEU A 104 2.48 -4.02 -13.40
N HIS A 105 2.76 -2.91 -12.72
CA HIS A 105 3.24 -1.69 -13.36
C HIS A 105 4.56 -1.89 -14.11
N TYR A 106 5.46 -2.72 -13.56
CA TYR A 106 6.78 -3.00 -14.15
C TYR A 106 6.87 -4.34 -14.88
N PHE A 107 5.74 -5.02 -15.13
CA PHE A 107 5.72 -6.40 -15.59
C PHE A 107 6.54 -6.61 -16.87
N ASP A 108 6.32 -5.78 -17.89
CA ASP A 108 7.01 -5.88 -19.20
C ASP A 108 8.52 -5.63 -19.14
N ARG A 109 9.01 -5.06 -18.03
CA ARG A 109 10.44 -4.82 -17.80
C ARG A 109 11.07 -5.84 -16.85
N VAL A 110 10.25 -6.57 -16.10
CA VAL A 110 10.71 -7.52 -15.08
C VAL A 110 10.61 -8.97 -15.55
N VAL A 111 9.74 -9.28 -16.52
CA VAL A 111 9.54 -10.65 -17.04
C VAL A 111 10.13 -10.75 -18.44
#